data_AF-A0A929K5V8-F1
#
_entry.id   AF-A0A929K5V8-F1
#
_cell.length_a   1.000
_cell.length_b   1.000
_cell.length_c   1.000
_cell.angle_alpha   90.00
_cell.angle_beta   90.00
_cell.angle_gamma   90.00
#
_symmetry.space_group_name_H-M   'P 1'
#
loop_
_entity.id
_entity.type
_entity.pdbx_description
1 polymer ?
#
loop_
_entity_poly.entity_id
_entity_poly.type
_entity_poly.pdbx_seq_one_letter_code
_entity_poly.pdbx_strand_id
1 'polypeptide(L)'
;MSEKLTDYTAIKRDYGIEPEQIIEVMALSGDSADNIPGIPGVGEKTGLSLIQQFHSIENLFQNTNKVTKASLKKKLEEFKEQAFLSKKLVTIKNSVPVDVTLDDLRLGSPKKEKLLEIFRELEFKSLINKFSEHAELSKKDYRLILTKEELVSLIENIRKKGIFCFDTETTSTNHLEAELIGISFCIEPGIAYYLPLGHAYKGVGPQIRVSDALDLLKDIFCDEQIKKIGQNIKYDAEILARYDITVRGLFFDTMIASYVIDPTLRQHNLDYLAQHYLSYKMVSYDEVTGHDKHKSFAYVDINKAKEYSCEDAEITVRLKSILEEKLQSDDNYTLFQDLEMNLVPVLMDMETAGIKINVSFFKEMSERFADELVSIEQRIFSLTGEEFNINSPQQIGYILFEKLNLPGKKKTKKKTGYSTDVEVLTELARQHEIPSLLLRFRTISKLKSTYLDALVSLVNPSTKRVHTSYNQTVTATGRLSSSNPNLQNIPIRTEEGRQIRKGFIAE
;
A
#
# COMPACT_ATOMS: atom_id res chain seq x y z
N MET A 1 2.64 -6.23 23.87
CA MET A 1 3.09 -6.00 25.26
C MET A 1 2.46 -7.09 26.11
N SER A 2 3.23 -7.86 26.88
CA SER A 2 2.65 -8.76 27.86
C SER A 2 2.03 -7.92 28.96
N GLU A 3 0.72 -8.04 29.19
CA GLU A 3 0.04 -7.31 30.26
C GLU A 3 0.63 -7.75 31.61
N LYS A 4 1.33 -6.84 32.29
CA LYS A 4 1.86 -7.06 33.64
C LYS A 4 0.79 -6.63 34.64
N LEU A 5 0.13 -7.59 35.29
CA LEU A 5 -0.75 -7.31 36.42
C LEU A 5 0.09 -6.87 37.62
N THR A 6 -0.15 -5.66 38.12
CA THR A 6 0.48 -5.15 39.34
C THR A 6 -0.58 -5.04 40.42
N ASP A 7 -0.63 -6.05 41.28
CA ASP A 7 -1.49 -6.06 42.46
C ASP A 7 -0.69 -5.82 43.75
N TYR A 8 -1.39 -5.82 44.88
CA TYR A 8 -0.80 -5.64 46.20
C TYR A 8 0.35 -6.63 46.49
N THR A 9 0.22 -7.89 46.07
CA THR A 9 1.24 -8.92 46.29
C THR A 9 2.47 -8.72 45.39
N ALA A 10 2.25 -8.25 44.16
CA ALA A 10 3.31 -7.91 43.23
C ALA A 10 4.21 -6.79 43.76
N ILE A 11 3.62 -5.77 44.41
CA ILE A 11 4.40 -4.70 45.05
C ILE A 11 5.26 -5.23 46.19
N LYS A 12 4.70 -6.05 47.10
CA LYS A 12 5.50 -6.63 48.19
C LYS A 12 6.63 -7.52 47.69
N ARG A 13 6.36 -8.33 46.66
CA ARG A 13 7.37 -9.22 46.07
C ARG A 13 8.48 -8.44 45.38
N ASP A 14 8.12 -7.44 44.56
CA ASP A 14 9.06 -6.73 43.71
C ASP A 14 9.86 -5.67 44.50
N TYR A 15 9.24 -5.04 45.51
CA TYR A 15 9.82 -3.91 46.26
C TYR A 15 10.04 -4.18 47.76
N GLY A 16 9.47 -5.24 48.34
CA GLY A 16 9.66 -5.56 49.76
C GLY A 16 9.06 -4.55 50.74
N ILE A 17 8.10 -3.73 50.27
CA ILE A 17 7.39 -2.71 51.05
C ILE A 17 5.88 -2.80 50.80
N GLU A 18 5.09 -2.17 51.65
CA GLU A 18 3.65 -1.98 51.46
C GLU A 18 3.39 -0.94 50.36
N PRO A 19 2.29 -1.05 49.56
CA PRO A 19 1.99 -0.08 48.51
C PRO A 19 1.87 1.36 48.99
N GLU A 20 1.38 1.57 50.21
CA GLU A 20 1.28 2.89 50.85
C GLU A 20 2.66 3.52 51.05
N GLN A 21 3.71 2.71 51.17
CA GLN A 21 5.08 3.16 51.38
C GLN A 21 5.79 3.59 50.09
N ILE A 22 5.19 3.35 48.91
CA ILE A 22 5.75 3.83 47.64
C ILE A 22 5.85 5.36 47.65
N ILE A 23 4.87 6.04 48.25
CA ILE A 23 4.86 7.49 48.42
C ILE A 23 6.09 7.94 49.22
N GLU A 24 6.49 7.18 50.24
CA GLU A 24 7.68 7.46 51.07
C GLU A 24 8.97 7.30 50.26
N VAL A 25 9.03 6.31 49.37
CA VAL A 25 10.17 6.09 48.48
C VAL A 25 10.29 7.24 47.48
N MET A 26 9.18 7.61 46.82
CA MET A 26 9.14 8.71 45.87
C MET A 26 9.41 10.07 46.52
N ALA A 27 9.04 10.26 47.79
CA ALA A 27 9.41 11.44 48.56
C ALA A 27 10.94 11.63 48.67
N LEU A 28 11.69 10.51 48.73
CA LEU A 28 13.15 10.53 48.82
C LEU A 28 13.82 10.55 47.44
N SER A 29 13.32 9.79 46.47
CA SER A 29 13.92 9.68 45.14
C SER A 29 13.49 10.77 44.16
N GLY A 30 12.34 11.40 44.39
CA GLY A 30 11.67 12.28 43.45
C GLY A 30 11.00 11.52 42.31
N ASP A 31 10.32 12.29 41.45
CA ASP A 31 9.71 11.81 40.21
C ASP A 31 10.06 12.78 39.07
N SER A 32 10.87 12.31 38.12
CA SER A 32 11.29 13.13 36.97
C SER A 32 10.17 13.36 35.95
N ALA A 33 9.15 12.48 35.88
CA ALA A 33 8.05 12.64 34.94
C ALA A 33 7.16 13.82 35.34
N ASP A 34 6.86 13.93 36.63
CA ASP A 34 6.05 15.00 37.21
C ASP A 34 6.88 16.19 37.73
N ASN A 35 8.19 16.19 37.45
CA ASN A 35 9.13 17.22 37.88
C ASN A 35 9.13 17.45 39.41
N ILE A 36 8.92 16.39 40.19
CA ILE A 36 8.94 16.42 41.65
C ILE A 36 10.38 16.17 42.13
N PRO A 37 11.00 17.11 42.86
CA PRO A 37 12.39 16.96 43.26
C PRO A 37 12.56 15.87 44.32
N GLY A 38 13.56 15.01 44.18
CA GLY A 38 14.00 14.09 45.24
C GLY A 38 15.12 14.69 46.07
N ILE A 39 15.65 13.95 47.04
CA ILE A 39 16.90 14.33 47.70
C ILE A 39 18.07 14.14 46.72
N PRO A 40 18.90 15.15 46.46
CA PRO A 40 19.97 15.06 45.47
C PRO A 40 20.94 13.90 45.71
N GLY A 41 20.97 12.95 44.79
CA GLY A 41 21.81 11.74 44.86
C GLY A 41 21.22 10.60 45.70
N VAL A 42 19.94 10.68 46.05
CA VAL A 42 19.13 9.54 46.51
C VAL A 42 18.27 9.10 45.33
N GLY A 43 18.58 7.94 44.75
CA GLY A 43 17.74 7.32 43.72
C GLY A 43 16.77 6.30 44.31
N GLU A 44 15.86 5.79 43.49
CA GLU A 44 14.80 4.83 43.87
C GLU A 44 15.31 3.66 44.72
N LYS A 45 16.38 2.98 44.32
CA LYS A 45 16.96 1.85 45.08
C LYS A 45 17.44 2.26 46.49
N THR A 46 17.99 3.46 46.60
CA THR A 46 18.46 3.99 47.90
C THR A 46 17.29 4.40 48.76
N GLY A 47 16.29 5.09 48.18
CA GLY A 47 15.03 5.40 48.86
C GLY A 47 14.33 4.14 49.36
N LEU A 48 14.23 3.11 48.52
CA LEU A 48 13.61 1.83 48.85
C LEU A 48 14.29 1.16 50.04
N SER A 49 15.63 1.06 50.03
CA SER A 49 16.38 0.49 51.14
C SER A 49 16.18 1.26 52.45
N LEU A 50 16.07 2.59 52.39
CA LEU A 50 15.80 3.42 53.57
C LEU A 50 14.38 3.19 54.09
N ILE A 51 13.38 3.10 53.21
CA ILE A 51 11.99 2.86 53.62
C ILE A 51 11.76 1.43 54.10
N GLN A 52 12.43 0.42 53.54
CA GLN A 52 12.41 -0.94 54.09
C GLN A 52 12.95 -0.97 55.53
N GLN A 53 13.95 -0.15 55.84
CA GLN A 53 14.55 -0.09 57.17
C GLN A 53 13.74 0.76 58.16
N PHE A 54 13.27 1.93 57.74
CA PHE A 54 12.68 2.95 58.63
C PHE A 54 11.16 3.08 58.49
N HIS A 55 10.56 2.41 57.50
CA HIS A 55 9.11 2.33 57.21
C HIS A 55 8.45 3.63 56.73
N SER A 56 8.89 4.80 57.17
CA SER A 56 8.39 6.11 56.71
C SER A 56 9.50 7.17 56.72
N ILE A 57 9.32 8.28 55.99
CA ILE A 57 10.29 9.38 56.04
C ILE A 57 10.32 10.06 57.42
N GLU A 58 9.21 10.10 58.14
CA GLU A 58 9.15 10.65 59.51
C GLU A 58 10.07 9.85 60.45
N ASN A 59 9.95 8.52 60.41
CA ASN A 59 10.77 7.63 61.22
C ASN A 59 12.24 7.68 60.81
N LEU A 60 12.53 7.79 59.51
CA LEU A 60 13.87 7.98 58.97
C LEU A 60 14.51 9.24 59.55
N PHE A 61 13.82 10.38 59.48
CA PHE A 61 14.37 11.65 59.97
C PHE A 61 14.50 11.72 61.49
N GLN A 62 13.63 11.03 62.24
CA GLN A 62 13.76 10.88 63.70
C GLN A 62 14.94 9.98 64.11
N ASN A 63 15.36 9.04 63.24
CA ASN A 63 16.42 8.07 63.50
C ASN A 63 17.62 8.23 62.55
N THR A 64 17.88 9.44 62.07
CA THR A 64 18.95 9.75 61.10
C THR A 64 20.35 9.34 61.61
N ASN A 65 20.52 9.21 62.94
CA ASN A 65 21.72 8.69 63.58
C ASN A 65 22.03 7.21 63.28
N LYS A 66 21.04 6.41 62.85
CA LYS A 66 21.21 5.00 62.47
C LYS A 66 21.63 4.81 61.00
N VAL A 67 21.75 5.89 60.22
CA VAL A 67 22.23 5.85 58.83
C VAL A 67 23.75 5.79 58.81
N THR A 68 24.31 4.68 58.31
CA THR A 68 25.74 4.37 58.40
C THR A 68 26.63 5.18 57.46
N LYS A 69 26.09 5.68 56.33
CA LYS A 69 26.84 6.47 55.35
C LYS A 69 26.79 7.97 55.71
N ALA A 70 27.92 8.52 56.14
CA ALA A 70 28.04 9.92 56.55
C ALA A 70 27.63 10.94 55.46
N SER A 71 27.97 10.67 54.19
CA SER A 71 27.60 11.53 53.06
C SER A 71 26.09 11.55 52.77
N LEU A 72 25.42 10.39 52.91
CA LEU A 72 23.97 10.27 52.77
C LEU A 72 23.25 10.93 53.94
N LYS A 73 23.77 10.73 55.16
CA LYS A 73 23.25 11.34 56.38
C LYS A 73 23.21 12.88 56.29
N LYS A 74 24.32 13.50 55.85
CA LYS A 74 24.40 14.95 55.65
C LYS A 74 23.34 15.46 54.65
N LYS A 75 23.15 14.74 53.55
CA LYS A 75 22.14 15.08 52.52
C LYS A 75 20.70 14.93 53.02
N LEU A 76 20.43 13.89 53.82
CA LEU A 76 19.11 13.71 54.45
C LEU A 76 18.82 14.89 55.39
N GLU A 77 19.78 15.30 56.20
CA GLU A 77 19.62 16.45 57.11
C GLU A 77 19.43 17.78 56.35
N GLU A 78 20.21 18.01 55.30
CA GLU A 78 20.17 19.23 54.47
C GLU A 78 18.87 19.36 53.66
N PHE A 79 18.38 18.27 53.07
CA PHE A 79 17.20 18.27 52.18
C PHE A 79 15.93 17.72 52.84
N LYS A 80 15.86 17.77 54.18
CA LYS A 80 14.72 17.26 54.94
C LYS A 80 13.40 17.92 54.52
N GLU A 81 13.34 19.24 54.45
CA GLU A 81 12.12 19.98 54.07
C GLU A 81 11.69 19.65 52.64
N GLN A 82 12.66 19.46 51.74
CA GLN A 82 12.41 19.05 50.37
C GLN A 82 11.76 17.67 50.32
N ALA A 83 12.23 16.70 51.10
CA ALA A 83 11.61 15.37 51.15
C ALA A 83 10.15 15.41 51.66
N PHE A 84 9.85 16.24 52.66
CA PHE A 84 8.48 16.43 53.14
C PHE A 84 7.59 17.13 52.11
N LEU A 85 8.12 18.13 51.41
CA LEU A 85 7.42 18.77 50.29
C LEU A 85 7.14 17.75 49.18
N SER A 86 8.13 16.95 48.82
CA SER A 86 7.99 15.93 47.78
C SER A 86 6.98 14.86 48.18
N LYS A 87 6.96 14.41 49.44
CA LYS A 87 5.88 13.55 49.96
C LYS A 87 4.51 14.16 49.74
N LYS A 88 4.34 15.45 50.04
CA LYS A 88 3.07 16.16 49.80
C LYS A 88 2.72 16.21 48.32
N LEU A 89 3.70 16.43 47.44
CA LEU A 89 3.49 16.53 46.00
C LEU A 89 3.17 15.18 45.34
N VAL A 90 3.83 14.09 45.77
CA VAL A 90 3.57 12.73 45.24
C VAL A 90 2.29 12.11 45.80
N THR A 91 1.72 12.65 46.88
CA THR A 91 0.50 12.12 47.48
C THR A 91 -0.71 12.53 46.63
N ILE A 92 -1.37 11.55 46.02
CA ILE A 92 -2.60 11.77 45.25
C ILE A 92 -3.72 12.28 46.17
N LYS A 93 -4.37 13.36 45.75
CA LYS A 93 -5.52 13.92 46.47
C LYS A 93 -6.79 13.16 46.07
N ASN A 94 -7.31 12.34 46.98
CA ASN A 94 -8.51 11.53 46.73
C ASN A 94 -9.84 12.28 46.98
N SER A 95 -9.78 13.55 47.38
CA SER A 95 -10.95 14.40 47.70
C SER A 95 -11.20 15.48 46.65
N VAL A 96 -10.91 15.19 45.38
CA VAL A 96 -11.24 16.10 44.27
C VAL A 96 -12.76 16.10 44.09
N PRO A 97 -13.42 17.26 44.10
CA PRO A 97 -14.85 17.33 43.80
C PRO A 97 -15.04 17.05 42.31
N VAL A 98 -15.67 15.91 42.00
CA VAL A 98 -16.02 15.53 40.63
C VAL A 98 -17.52 15.29 40.59
N ASP A 99 -18.21 15.94 39.66
CA ASP A 99 -19.66 15.88 39.49
C ASP A 99 -20.09 14.71 38.57
N VAL A 100 -19.39 13.57 38.64
CA VAL A 100 -19.71 12.36 37.86
C VAL A 100 -19.66 11.12 38.75
N THR A 101 -20.56 10.19 38.50
CA THR A 101 -20.60 8.89 39.18
C THR A 101 -19.85 7.84 38.36
N LEU A 102 -19.49 6.71 38.99
CA LEU A 102 -18.90 5.59 38.26
C LEU A 102 -19.83 5.02 37.18
N ASP A 103 -21.14 5.15 37.37
CA ASP A 103 -22.13 4.70 36.39
C ASP A 103 -22.14 5.58 35.13
N ASP A 104 -21.87 6.87 35.26
CA ASP A 104 -21.74 7.80 34.12
C ASP A 104 -20.50 7.50 33.25
N LEU A 105 -19.51 6.82 33.82
CA LEU A 105 -18.25 6.44 33.15
C LEU A 105 -18.32 5.06 32.50
N ARG A 106 -19.48 4.38 32.52
CA ARG A 106 -19.65 3.10 31.83
C ARG A 106 -19.46 3.30 30.33
N LEU A 107 -18.68 2.41 29.72
CA LEU A 107 -18.46 2.42 28.27
C LEU A 107 -19.80 2.15 27.57
N GLY A 108 -20.34 3.16 26.90
CA GLY A 108 -21.54 3.04 26.07
C GLY A 108 -21.24 2.41 24.70
N SER A 109 -22.29 2.04 23.98
CA SER A 109 -22.17 1.60 22.59
C SER A 109 -21.68 2.74 21.70
N PRO A 110 -20.74 2.47 20.77
CA PRO A 110 -20.24 3.48 19.85
C PRO A 110 -21.34 3.98 18.90
N LYS A 111 -21.33 5.29 18.61
CA LYS A 111 -22.17 5.88 17.56
C LYS A 111 -21.55 5.58 16.19
N LYS A 112 -21.93 4.45 15.58
CA LYS A 112 -21.27 3.90 14.39
C LYS A 112 -21.25 4.88 13.22
N GLU A 113 -22.33 5.60 12.95
CA GLU A 113 -22.45 6.51 11.81
C GLU A 113 -21.41 7.64 11.90
N LYS A 114 -21.29 8.25 13.09
CA LYS A 114 -20.30 9.32 13.34
C LYS A 114 -18.87 8.80 13.31
N LEU A 115 -18.64 7.57 13.78
CA LEU A 115 -17.31 6.96 13.68
C LEU A 115 -16.94 6.67 12.23
N LEU A 116 -17.88 6.18 11.42
CA LEU A 116 -17.63 5.89 10.00
C LEU A 116 -17.31 7.16 9.21
N GLU A 117 -17.97 8.28 9.51
CA GLU A 117 -17.64 9.59 8.94
C GLU A 117 -16.17 9.96 9.20
N ILE A 118 -15.75 9.92 10.47
CA ILE A 118 -14.37 10.20 10.88
C ILE A 118 -13.39 9.18 10.28
N PHE A 119 -13.74 7.90 10.25
CA PHE A 119 -12.86 6.87 9.71
C PHE A 119 -12.69 6.99 8.19
N ARG A 120 -13.71 7.43 7.46
CA ARG A 120 -13.59 7.74 6.02
C ARG A 120 -12.71 8.96 5.80
N GLU A 121 -12.92 10.03 6.56
CA GLU A 121 -12.09 11.25 6.50
C GLU A 121 -10.61 10.95 6.79
N LEU A 122 -10.34 10.13 7.81
CA LEU A 122 -8.97 9.76 8.21
C LEU A 122 -8.42 8.51 7.50
N GLU A 123 -9.15 7.94 6.54
CA GLU A 123 -8.81 6.74 5.79
C GLU A 123 -8.47 5.49 6.64
N PHE A 124 -9.11 5.30 7.80
CA PHE A 124 -8.88 4.16 8.68
C PHE A 124 -9.55 2.86 8.19
N LYS A 125 -9.06 2.31 7.07
CA LYS A 125 -9.64 1.13 6.37
C LYS A 125 -9.99 -0.05 7.30
N SER A 126 -9.09 -0.42 8.20
CA SER A 126 -9.34 -1.54 9.14
C SER A 126 -10.48 -1.25 10.11
N LEU A 127 -10.68 0.00 10.50
CA LEU A 127 -11.75 0.40 11.40
C LEU A 127 -13.05 0.60 10.64
N ILE A 128 -13.01 1.13 9.41
CA ILE A 128 -14.16 1.16 8.50
C ILE A 128 -14.71 -0.27 8.37
N ASN A 129 -13.89 -1.25 7.98
CA ASN A 129 -14.33 -2.63 7.81
C ASN A 129 -14.86 -3.27 9.10
N LYS A 130 -14.35 -2.86 10.27
CA LYS A 130 -14.78 -3.41 11.57
C LYS A 130 -16.09 -2.81 12.05
N PHE A 131 -16.36 -1.54 11.72
CA PHE A 131 -17.49 -0.77 12.24
C PHE A 131 -18.58 -0.49 11.20
N SER A 132 -18.35 -0.77 9.92
CA SER A 132 -19.36 -0.64 8.87
C SER A 132 -20.40 -1.74 9.01
N GLU A 133 -21.67 -1.34 9.08
CA GLU A 133 -22.74 -2.23 8.62
C GLU A 133 -22.63 -2.24 7.09
N HIS A 134 -22.27 -3.39 6.52
CA HIS A 134 -22.20 -3.52 5.07
C HIS A 134 -23.62 -3.35 4.53
N ALA A 135 -23.82 -2.37 3.65
CA ALA A 135 -25.09 -2.23 2.98
C ALA A 135 -25.34 -3.52 2.20
N GLU A 136 -26.48 -4.17 2.41
CA GLU A 136 -26.90 -5.23 1.50
C GLU A 136 -27.42 -4.57 0.23
N LEU A 137 -26.91 -5.02 -0.92
CA LEU A 137 -27.52 -4.65 -2.19
C LEU A 137 -28.96 -5.17 -2.19
N SER A 138 -29.88 -4.38 -2.78
CA SER A 138 -31.21 -4.85 -3.13
C SER A 138 -31.14 -6.19 -3.87
N LYS A 139 -32.22 -6.97 -3.87
CA LYS A 139 -32.31 -8.30 -4.50
C LYS A 139 -31.47 -8.41 -5.80
N LYS A 140 -30.41 -9.22 -5.75
CA LYS A 140 -29.50 -9.50 -6.87
C LYS A 140 -30.15 -10.48 -7.84
N ASP A 141 -30.30 -10.09 -9.10
CA ASP A 141 -30.74 -10.96 -10.19
C ASP A 141 -29.58 -11.17 -11.18
N TYR A 142 -28.65 -12.05 -10.78
CA TYR A 142 -27.48 -12.41 -11.58
C TYR A 142 -27.72 -13.67 -12.37
N ARG A 143 -27.55 -13.57 -13.68
CA ARG A 143 -27.93 -14.61 -14.64
C ARG A 143 -26.74 -15.07 -15.47
N LEU A 144 -26.70 -16.37 -15.78
CA LEU A 144 -25.78 -16.91 -16.77
C LEU A 144 -26.38 -16.78 -18.16
N ILE A 145 -25.52 -16.56 -19.16
CA ILE A 145 -25.85 -16.67 -20.58
C ILE A 145 -25.13 -17.90 -21.12
N LEU A 146 -25.88 -18.98 -21.36
CA LEU A 146 -25.33 -20.26 -21.81
C LEU A 146 -25.71 -20.58 -23.26
N THR A 147 -26.67 -19.86 -23.82
CA THR A 147 -27.21 -20.08 -25.17
C THR A 147 -27.11 -18.83 -26.04
N LYS A 148 -27.08 -19.01 -27.37
CA LYS A 148 -27.00 -17.88 -28.31
C LYS A 148 -28.27 -17.04 -28.27
N GLU A 149 -29.42 -17.66 -28.01
CA GLU A 149 -30.72 -17.02 -27.92
C GLU A 149 -30.78 -16.06 -26.72
N GLU A 150 -30.24 -16.47 -25.57
CA GLU A 150 -30.10 -15.59 -24.40
C GLU A 150 -29.16 -14.40 -24.69
N LEU A 151 -28.04 -14.64 -25.38
CA LEU A 151 -27.09 -13.60 -25.76
C LEU A 151 -27.71 -12.57 -26.71
N VAL A 152 -28.45 -13.04 -27.72
CA VAL A 152 -29.17 -12.17 -28.67
C VAL A 152 -30.22 -11.31 -27.94
N SER A 153 -30.97 -11.89 -27.01
CA SER A 153 -31.94 -11.16 -26.18
C SER A 153 -31.28 -10.04 -25.36
N LEU A 154 -30.11 -10.31 -24.77
CA LEU A 154 -29.33 -9.28 -24.07
C LEU A 154 -28.88 -8.17 -25.04
N ILE A 155 -28.34 -8.54 -26.21
CA ILE A 155 -27.87 -7.59 -27.23
C ILE A 155 -29.00 -6.65 -27.68
N GLU A 156 -30.21 -7.18 -27.91
CA GLU A 156 -31.38 -6.36 -28.26
C GLU A 156 -31.73 -5.37 -27.15
N ASN A 157 -31.68 -5.80 -25.89
CA ASN A 157 -31.91 -4.92 -24.74
C ASN A 157 -30.85 -3.81 -24.64
N ILE A 158 -29.57 -4.16 -24.83
CA ILE A 158 -28.46 -3.19 -24.88
C ILE A 158 -28.71 -2.16 -25.98
N ARG A 159 -29.07 -2.60 -27.20
CA ARG A 159 -29.37 -1.69 -28.32
C ARG A 159 -30.53 -0.75 -28.00
N LYS A 160 -31.60 -1.26 -27.37
CA LYS A 160 -32.76 -0.45 -26.99
C LYS A 160 -32.41 0.63 -25.97
N LYS A 161 -31.50 0.33 -25.03
CA LYS A 161 -31.08 1.25 -23.97
C LYS A 161 -29.98 2.20 -24.42
N GLY A 162 -29.14 1.79 -25.38
CA GLY A 162 -28.04 2.58 -25.91
C GLY A 162 -26.89 2.80 -24.91
N ILE A 163 -26.90 2.11 -23.77
CA ILE A 163 -25.86 2.18 -22.75
C ILE A 163 -25.79 0.87 -21.96
N PHE A 164 -24.57 0.43 -21.64
CA PHE A 164 -24.35 -0.73 -20.79
C PHE A 164 -22.96 -0.66 -20.13
N CYS A 165 -22.81 -1.33 -19.00
CA CYS A 165 -21.53 -1.67 -18.40
C CYS A 165 -21.09 -3.05 -18.87
N PHE A 166 -19.79 -3.22 -19.08
CA PHE A 166 -19.19 -4.53 -19.28
C PHE A 166 -17.85 -4.62 -18.55
N ASP A 167 -17.46 -5.85 -18.27
CA ASP A 167 -16.19 -6.20 -17.65
C ASP A 167 -15.74 -7.57 -18.16
N THR A 168 -14.43 -7.77 -18.30
CA THR A 168 -13.84 -8.97 -18.89
C THR A 168 -13.05 -9.78 -17.87
N GLU A 169 -13.34 -11.07 -17.84
CA GLU A 169 -12.61 -12.03 -17.02
C GLU A 169 -11.59 -12.77 -17.85
N THR A 170 -10.36 -12.89 -17.34
CA THR A 170 -9.22 -13.33 -18.14
C THR A 170 -8.25 -14.25 -17.38
N THR A 171 -7.32 -14.86 -18.11
CA THR A 171 -6.31 -15.76 -17.52
C THR A 171 -5.11 -15.06 -16.88
N SER A 172 -4.90 -13.78 -17.15
CA SER A 172 -3.72 -13.01 -16.74
C SER A 172 -4.07 -11.54 -16.65
N THR A 173 -3.33 -10.76 -15.88
CA THR A 173 -3.42 -9.28 -15.85
C THR A 173 -2.65 -8.62 -16.99
N ASN A 174 -1.87 -9.38 -17.76
CA ASN A 174 -1.19 -8.88 -18.95
C ASN A 174 -2.11 -9.00 -20.17
N HIS A 175 -2.70 -7.87 -20.59
CA HIS A 175 -3.65 -7.81 -21.70
C HIS A 175 -3.12 -8.42 -23.01
N LEU A 176 -1.80 -8.41 -23.25
CA LEU A 176 -1.18 -8.95 -24.47
C LEU A 176 -1.13 -10.48 -24.53
N GLU A 177 -1.25 -11.16 -23.39
CA GLU A 177 -1.14 -12.61 -23.27
C GLU A 177 -2.43 -13.26 -22.72
N ALA A 178 -3.23 -12.51 -21.97
CA ALA A 178 -4.49 -12.91 -21.36
C ALA A 178 -5.50 -13.53 -22.35
N GLU A 179 -6.07 -14.68 -22.02
CA GLU A 179 -7.17 -15.27 -22.78
C GLU A 179 -8.50 -14.87 -22.14
N LEU A 180 -9.51 -14.58 -22.97
CA LEU A 180 -10.85 -14.24 -22.51
C LEU A 180 -11.57 -15.48 -21.95
N ILE A 181 -12.00 -15.39 -20.70
CA ILE A 181 -12.72 -16.44 -19.97
C ILE A 181 -14.21 -16.16 -19.85
N GLY A 182 -14.59 -14.89 -19.74
CA GLY A 182 -15.99 -14.48 -19.73
C GLY A 182 -16.16 -12.97 -19.83
N ILE A 183 -17.40 -12.55 -20.06
CA ILE A 183 -17.77 -11.14 -20.08
C ILE A 183 -19.01 -10.97 -19.20
N SER A 184 -18.98 -10.00 -18.29
CA SER A 184 -20.16 -9.59 -17.53
C SER A 184 -20.79 -8.34 -18.14
N PHE A 185 -22.09 -8.19 -17.94
CA PHE A 185 -22.87 -7.06 -18.45
C PHE A 185 -23.85 -6.58 -17.39
N CYS A 186 -23.98 -5.27 -17.24
CA CYS A 186 -25.04 -4.66 -16.43
C CYS A 186 -25.59 -3.42 -17.14
N ILE A 187 -26.91 -3.35 -17.27
CA ILE A 187 -27.59 -2.20 -17.91
C ILE A 187 -28.21 -1.31 -16.84
N GLU A 188 -28.85 -1.93 -15.85
CA GLU A 188 -29.52 -1.27 -14.73
C GLU A 188 -29.13 -1.97 -13.42
N PRO A 189 -28.93 -1.22 -12.31
CA PRO A 189 -28.60 -1.82 -11.02
C PRO A 189 -29.59 -2.91 -10.60
N GLY A 190 -29.07 -4.02 -10.08
CA GLY A 190 -29.83 -5.18 -9.61
C GLY A 190 -30.02 -6.30 -10.64
N ILE A 191 -29.79 -6.05 -11.93
CA ILE A 191 -29.84 -7.08 -12.99
C ILE A 191 -28.52 -7.08 -13.76
N ALA A 192 -27.81 -8.19 -13.68
CA ALA A 192 -26.54 -8.38 -14.37
C ALA A 192 -26.43 -9.79 -14.96
N TYR A 193 -25.62 -9.91 -15.99
CA TYR A 193 -25.47 -11.12 -16.78
C TYR A 193 -24.00 -11.48 -16.87
N TYR A 194 -23.68 -12.77 -16.73
CA TYR A 194 -22.35 -13.31 -16.98
C TYR A 194 -22.39 -14.29 -18.15
N LEU A 195 -21.54 -14.05 -19.14
CA LEU A 195 -21.34 -14.90 -20.30
C LEU A 195 -20.03 -15.67 -20.11
N PRO A 196 -20.07 -16.94 -19.63
CA PRO A 196 -18.90 -17.80 -19.56
C PRO A 196 -18.52 -18.30 -20.97
N LEU A 197 -17.22 -18.22 -21.30
CA LEU A 197 -16.68 -18.60 -22.62
C LEU A 197 -15.51 -19.60 -22.53
N GLY A 198 -14.64 -19.45 -21.53
CA GLY A 198 -13.36 -20.14 -21.44
C GLY A 198 -13.14 -20.97 -20.17
N HIS A 199 -14.18 -21.28 -19.40
CA HIS A 199 -14.02 -22.08 -18.18
C HIS A 199 -13.65 -23.54 -18.54
N ALA A 200 -12.66 -24.09 -17.83
CA ALA A 200 -12.01 -25.36 -18.16
C ALA A 200 -11.90 -26.35 -16.97
N TYR A 201 -12.65 -26.13 -15.89
CA TYR A 201 -12.66 -27.06 -14.75
C TYR A 201 -13.44 -28.35 -15.06
N LYS A 202 -13.14 -29.41 -14.31
CA LYS A 202 -13.78 -30.71 -14.49
C LYS A 202 -15.29 -30.63 -14.22
N GLY A 203 -16.10 -31.04 -15.20
CA GLY A 203 -17.56 -31.03 -15.09
C GLY A 203 -18.21 -29.70 -15.49
N VAL A 204 -17.46 -28.76 -16.07
CA VAL A 204 -18.03 -27.55 -16.65
C VAL A 204 -19.05 -27.90 -17.75
N GLY A 205 -20.21 -27.23 -17.71
CA GLY A 205 -21.27 -27.39 -18.70
C GLY A 205 -20.89 -26.81 -20.08
N PRO A 206 -21.78 -26.94 -21.08
CA PRO A 206 -21.58 -26.31 -22.38
C PRO A 206 -21.52 -24.79 -22.25
N GLN A 207 -20.62 -24.19 -23.02
CA GLN A 207 -20.43 -22.73 -23.13
C GLN A 207 -20.51 -22.35 -24.60
N ILE A 208 -20.86 -21.09 -24.88
CA ILE A 208 -20.82 -20.55 -26.24
C ILE A 208 -19.35 -20.45 -26.65
N ARG A 209 -19.02 -20.83 -27.89
CA ARG A 209 -17.65 -20.67 -28.41
C ARG A 209 -17.30 -19.19 -28.45
N VAL A 210 -16.07 -18.85 -28.02
CA VAL A 210 -15.56 -17.47 -27.99
C VAL A 210 -15.82 -16.75 -29.31
N SER A 211 -15.45 -17.34 -30.45
CA SER A 211 -15.66 -16.75 -31.78
C SER A 211 -17.14 -16.43 -32.05
N ASP A 212 -18.04 -17.37 -31.78
CA ASP A 212 -19.47 -17.21 -32.05
C ASP A 212 -20.10 -16.12 -31.17
N ALA A 213 -19.67 -16.02 -29.91
CA ALA A 213 -20.14 -14.98 -29.00
C ALA A 213 -19.63 -13.60 -29.42
N LEU A 214 -18.34 -13.51 -29.77
CA LEU A 214 -17.70 -12.27 -30.18
C LEU A 214 -18.24 -11.77 -31.53
N ASP A 215 -18.55 -12.66 -32.47
CA ASP A 215 -19.21 -12.30 -33.74
C ASP A 215 -20.58 -11.62 -33.50
N LEU A 216 -21.36 -12.12 -32.53
CA LEU A 216 -22.66 -11.53 -32.16
C LEU A 216 -22.50 -10.20 -31.42
N LEU A 217 -21.50 -10.09 -30.56
CA LEU A 217 -21.23 -8.91 -29.73
C LEU A 217 -20.51 -7.79 -30.49
N LYS A 218 -19.84 -8.11 -31.61
CA LYS A 218 -18.99 -7.18 -32.36
C LYS A 218 -19.70 -5.88 -32.68
N ASP A 219 -20.94 -5.96 -33.17
CA ASP A 219 -21.71 -4.79 -33.56
C ASP A 219 -21.94 -3.84 -32.39
N ILE A 220 -22.31 -4.34 -31.21
CA ILE A 220 -22.60 -3.45 -30.07
C ILE A 220 -21.34 -2.85 -29.47
N PHE A 221 -20.22 -3.56 -29.51
CA PHE A 221 -18.94 -3.03 -29.04
C PHE A 221 -18.35 -2.00 -30.01
N CYS A 222 -18.47 -2.22 -31.33
CA CYS A 222 -17.94 -1.31 -32.34
C CYS A 222 -18.83 -0.09 -32.61
N ASP A 223 -20.08 -0.07 -32.14
CA ASP A 223 -21.00 1.06 -32.33
C ASP A 223 -20.70 2.21 -31.35
N GLU A 224 -20.27 3.36 -31.87
CA GLU A 224 -19.95 4.55 -31.07
C GLU A 224 -21.19 5.19 -30.40
N GLN A 225 -22.39 4.95 -30.93
CA GLN A 225 -23.64 5.49 -30.37
C GLN A 225 -24.08 4.73 -29.12
N ILE A 226 -23.65 3.48 -28.96
CA ILE A 226 -23.91 2.70 -27.76
C ILE A 226 -22.81 3.03 -26.75
N LYS A 227 -23.20 3.61 -25.61
CA LYS A 227 -22.28 4.05 -24.55
C LYS A 227 -21.82 2.87 -23.68
N LYS A 228 -20.52 2.80 -23.42
CA LYS A 228 -19.91 1.75 -22.58
C LYS A 228 -19.43 2.34 -21.26
N ILE A 229 -19.77 1.67 -20.18
CA ILE A 229 -19.33 1.96 -18.82
C ILE A 229 -18.38 0.83 -18.39
N GLY A 230 -17.36 1.16 -17.62
CA GLY A 230 -16.45 0.17 -17.05
C GLY A 230 -15.62 0.75 -15.90
N GLN A 231 -14.81 -0.10 -15.30
CA GLN A 231 -13.80 0.26 -14.33
C GLN A 231 -12.45 -0.12 -14.94
N ASN A 232 -11.55 0.85 -15.17
CA ASN A 232 -10.33 0.58 -15.96
C ASN A 232 -10.64 -0.04 -17.33
N ILE A 233 -11.65 0.53 -18.02
CA ILE A 233 -12.26 0.04 -19.25
C ILE A 233 -11.26 -0.14 -20.41
N LYS A 234 -10.13 0.57 -20.31
CA LYS A 234 -8.98 0.42 -21.21
C LYS A 234 -8.53 -1.04 -21.32
N TYR A 235 -8.43 -1.73 -20.18
CA TYR A 235 -8.00 -3.13 -20.12
C TYR A 235 -8.98 -4.03 -20.87
N ASP A 236 -10.27 -3.91 -20.58
CA ASP A 236 -11.31 -4.72 -21.21
C ASP A 236 -11.38 -4.51 -22.72
N ALA A 237 -11.22 -3.27 -23.15
CA ALA A 237 -11.19 -2.91 -24.56
C ALA A 237 -9.94 -3.44 -25.28
N GLU A 238 -8.77 -3.45 -24.61
CA GLU A 238 -7.53 -4.06 -25.12
C GLU A 238 -7.63 -5.59 -25.24
N ILE A 239 -8.32 -6.26 -24.30
CA ILE A 239 -8.61 -7.70 -24.40
C ILE A 239 -9.46 -7.98 -25.63
N LEU A 240 -10.55 -7.24 -25.84
CA LEU A 240 -11.42 -7.42 -27.01
C LEU A 240 -10.71 -7.08 -28.34
N ALA A 241 -9.78 -6.11 -28.34
CA ALA A 241 -8.99 -5.78 -29.52
C ALA A 241 -8.15 -6.95 -30.03
N ARG A 242 -7.71 -7.86 -29.15
CA ARG A 242 -6.99 -9.09 -29.55
C ARG A 242 -7.85 -10.11 -30.30
N TYR A 243 -9.16 -9.94 -30.24
CA TYR A 243 -10.14 -10.74 -30.97
C TYR A 243 -10.77 -9.94 -32.12
N ASP A 244 -10.05 -8.95 -32.66
CA ASP A 244 -10.48 -8.10 -33.79
C ASP A 244 -11.78 -7.31 -33.52
N ILE A 245 -12.00 -6.92 -32.25
CA ILE A 245 -13.10 -6.05 -31.83
C ILE A 245 -12.52 -4.74 -31.28
N THR A 246 -12.68 -3.65 -32.04
CA THR A 246 -12.34 -2.31 -31.59
C THR A 246 -13.52 -1.71 -30.83
N VAL A 247 -13.46 -1.69 -29.50
CA VAL A 247 -14.51 -1.08 -28.68
C VAL A 247 -14.56 0.43 -28.92
N ARG A 248 -15.74 0.94 -29.30
CA ARG A 248 -16.03 2.37 -29.46
C ARG A 248 -17.10 2.81 -28.47
N GLY A 249 -17.27 4.12 -28.31
CA GLY A 249 -18.26 4.66 -27.38
C GLY A 249 -17.89 4.44 -25.91
N LEU A 250 -16.58 4.42 -25.59
CA LEU A 250 -16.08 4.41 -24.22
C LEU A 250 -16.55 5.69 -23.52
N PHE A 251 -17.62 5.57 -22.73
CA PHE A 251 -18.37 6.72 -22.24
C PHE A 251 -17.99 7.08 -20.81
N PHE A 252 -17.79 6.10 -19.95
CA PHE A 252 -17.54 6.34 -18.53
C PHE A 252 -16.64 5.29 -17.89
N ASP A 253 -15.49 5.71 -17.37
CA ASP A 253 -14.62 4.88 -16.53
C ASP A 253 -14.67 5.35 -15.07
N THR A 254 -15.13 4.50 -14.15
CA THR A 254 -15.27 4.84 -12.74
C THR A 254 -13.93 5.08 -12.03
N MET A 255 -12.83 4.46 -12.48
CA MET A 255 -11.50 4.68 -11.96
C MET A 255 -11.03 6.11 -12.28
N ILE A 256 -11.22 6.52 -13.54
CA ILE A 256 -10.86 7.86 -14.02
C ILE A 256 -11.77 8.91 -13.38
N ALA A 257 -13.08 8.66 -13.31
CA ALA A 257 -14.03 9.56 -12.67
C ALA A 257 -13.66 9.84 -11.21
N SER A 258 -13.34 8.79 -10.44
CA SER A 258 -12.88 8.96 -9.05
C SER A 258 -11.58 9.75 -8.95
N TYR A 259 -10.66 9.57 -9.89
CA TYR A 259 -9.38 10.28 -9.90
C TYR A 259 -9.55 11.76 -10.22
N VAL A 260 -10.43 12.11 -11.16
CA VAL A 260 -10.75 13.51 -11.48
C VAL A 260 -11.40 14.23 -10.30
N ILE A 261 -12.26 13.53 -9.53
CA ILE A 261 -12.89 14.09 -8.33
C ILE A 261 -11.85 14.36 -7.23
N ASP A 262 -11.00 13.37 -6.93
CA ASP A 262 -9.97 13.50 -5.90
C ASP A 262 -8.70 12.71 -6.27
N PRO A 263 -7.70 13.38 -6.87
CA PRO A 263 -6.44 12.74 -7.26
C PRO A 263 -5.52 12.46 -6.07
N THR A 264 -5.89 12.87 -4.85
CA THR A 264 -5.13 12.61 -3.62
C THR A 264 -5.53 11.32 -2.93
N LEU A 265 -6.67 10.72 -3.33
CA LEU A 265 -7.09 9.42 -2.85
C LEU A 265 -5.99 8.39 -3.09
N ARG A 266 -5.78 7.55 -2.07
CA ARG A 266 -4.71 6.55 -2.10
C ARG A 266 -4.87 5.52 -3.21
N GLN A 267 -6.10 5.15 -3.57
CA GLN A 267 -6.43 4.09 -4.53
C GLN A 267 -7.76 4.38 -5.23
N HIS A 268 -7.88 3.99 -6.50
CA HIS A 268 -9.10 4.15 -7.31
C HIS A 268 -9.67 2.80 -7.81
N ASN A 269 -9.30 1.69 -7.16
CA ASN A 269 -9.80 0.36 -7.54
C ASN A 269 -11.25 0.14 -7.07
N LEU A 270 -11.95 -0.78 -7.73
CA LEU A 270 -13.39 -0.98 -7.55
C LEU A 270 -13.77 -1.28 -6.10
N ASP A 271 -13.05 -2.20 -5.45
CA ASP A 271 -13.22 -2.55 -4.03
C ASP A 271 -13.21 -1.33 -3.11
N TYR A 272 -12.23 -0.44 -3.30
CA TYR A 272 -12.10 0.75 -2.47
C TYR A 272 -13.23 1.73 -2.75
N LEU A 273 -13.60 1.94 -4.02
CA LEU A 273 -14.68 2.84 -4.40
C LEU A 273 -16.03 2.34 -3.87
N ALA A 274 -16.29 1.04 -3.96
CA ALA A 274 -17.49 0.41 -3.40
C ALA A 274 -17.59 0.61 -1.88
N GLN A 275 -16.50 0.38 -1.15
CA GLN A 275 -16.50 0.59 0.30
C GLN A 275 -16.61 2.07 0.67
N HIS A 276 -15.96 2.97 -0.09
CA HIS A 276 -15.95 4.40 0.18
C HIS A 276 -17.30 5.06 -0.10
N TYR A 277 -17.86 4.85 -1.29
CA TYR A 277 -19.08 5.52 -1.76
C TYR A 277 -20.37 4.76 -1.43
N LEU A 278 -20.34 3.42 -1.43
CA LEU A 278 -21.53 2.58 -1.21
C LEU A 278 -21.57 1.92 0.18
N SER A 279 -20.48 2.00 0.96
CA SER A 279 -20.32 1.21 2.20
C SER A 279 -20.48 -0.29 1.95
N TYR A 280 -20.11 -0.72 0.75
CA TYR A 280 -20.30 -2.07 0.26
C TYR A 280 -18.97 -2.83 0.22
N LYS A 281 -18.95 -4.04 0.79
CA LYS A 281 -17.80 -4.94 0.69
C LYS A 281 -18.04 -5.91 -0.46
N MET A 282 -17.21 -5.80 -1.49
CA MET A 282 -17.22 -6.69 -2.63
C MET A 282 -16.63 -8.06 -2.31
N VAL A 283 -17.01 -9.05 -3.11
CA VAL A 283 -16.39 -10.36 -3.17
C VAL A 283 -15.01 -10.19 -3.78
N SER A 284 -13.98 -10.64 -3.05
CA SER A 284 -12.61 -10.50 -3.52
C SER A 284 -12.20 -11.61 -4.48
N TYR A 285 -11.27 -11.32 -5.39
CA TYR A 285 -10.67 -12.30 -6.29
C TYR A 285 -10.09 -13.53 -5.54
N ASP A 286 -9.46 -13.29 -4.37
CA ASP A 286 -8.90 -14.35 -3.52
C ASP A 286 -9.99 -15.31 -2.97
N GLU A 287 -11.18 -14.80 -2.64
CA GLU A 287 -12.32 -15.61 -2.17
C GLU A 287 -12.90 -16.50 -3.28
N VAL A 288 -12.89 -16.02 -4.53
CA VAL A 288 -13.43 -16.74 -5.70
C VAL A 288 -12.45 -17.81 -6.20
N THR A 289 -11.16 -17.49 -6.21
CA THR A 289 -10.08 -18.40 -6.64
C THR A 289 -9.68 -19.41 -5.57
N GLY A 290 -10.03 -19.17 -4.31
CA GLY A 290 -9.77 -20.07 -3.19
C GLY A 290 -8.36 -19.93 -2.61
N HIS A 291 -7.84 -18.69 -2.55
CA HIS A 291 -6.51 -18.33 -2.06
C HIS A 291 -5.32 -18.91 -2.84
N ASP A 292 -5.55 -19.53 -4.00
CA ASP A 292 -4.50 -19.88 -4.95
C ASP A 292 -4.36 -18.76 -5.99
N LYS A 293 -3.44 -17.83 -5.73
CA LYS A 293 -3.18 -16.68 -6.60
C LYS A 293 -2.66 -17.06 -7.99
N HIS A 294 -2.23 -18.30 -8.18
CA HIS A 294 -1.78 -18.81 -9.47
C HIS A 294 -2.89 -19.53 -10.24
N LYS A 295 -4.05 -19.70 -9.62
CA LYS A 295 -5.20 -20.31 -10.27
C LYS A 295 -5.83 -19.31 -11.25
N SER A 296 -5.67 -19.61 -12.54
CA SER A 296 -6.37 -18.90 -13.62
C SER A 296 -7.88 -18.91 -13.39
N PHE A 297 -8.55 -17.80 -13.73
CA PHE A 297 -10.01 -17.66 -13.65
C PHE A 297 -10.75 -18.74 -14.44
N ALA A 298 -10.10 -19.33 -15.46
CA ALA A 298 -10.60 -20.48 -16.21
C ALA A 298 -11.02 -21.67 -15.33
N TYR A 299 -10.45 -21.82 -14.13
CA TYR A 299 -10.73 -22.94 -13.22
C TYR A 299 -11.67 -22.57 -12.06
N VAL A 300 -12.32 -21.41 -12.12
CA VAL A 300 -13.37 -20.99 -11.20
C VAL A 300 -14.70 -21.62 -11.64
N ASP A 301 -15.53 -22.03 -10.68
CA ASP A 301 -16.89 -22.52 -10.97
C ASP A 301 -17.74 -21.40 -11.57
N ILE A 302 -18.49 -21.69 -12.64
CA ILE A 302 -19.24 -20.66 -13.38
C ILE A 302 -20.27 -19.92 -12.50
N ASN A 303 -20.82 -20.56 -11.46
CA ASN A 303 -21.77 -19.87 -10.58
C ASN A 303 -21.06 -18.89 -9.64
N LYS A 304 -19.85 -19.25 -9.17
CA LYS A 304 -19.03 -18.33 -8.39
C LYS A 304 -18.51 -17.18 -9.24
N ALA A 305 -18.04 -17.48 -10.45
CA ALA A 305 -17.63 -16.47 -11.43
C ALA A 305 -18.79 -15.52 -11.73
N LYS A 306 -20.00 -16.04 -11.95
CA LYS A 306 -21.20 -15.22 -12.14
C LYS A 306 -21.44 -14.26 -10.98
N GLU A 307 -21.39 -14.73 -9.72
CA GLU A 307 -21.60 -13.84 -8.57
C GLU A 307 -20.56 -12.72 -8.48
N TYR A 308 -19.29 -13.03 -8.77
CA TYR A 308 -18.19 -12.07 -8.77
C TYR A 308 -18.29 -11.07 -9.93
N SER A 309 -18.31 -11.55 -11.17
CA SER A 309 -18.26 -10.68 -12.35
C SER A 309 -19.53 -9.87 -12.55
N CYS A 310 -20.71 -10.40 -12.18
CA CYS A 310 -21.95 -9.61 -12.19
C CYS A 310 -21.94 -8.51 -11.12
N GLU A 311 -21.34 -8.78 -9.95
CA GLU A 311 -21.20 -7.78 -8.91
C GLU A 311 -20.29 -6.65 -9.36
N ASP A 312 -19.15 -6.94 -9.99
CA ASP A 312 -18.23 -5.94 -10.55
C ASP A 312 -18.96 -5.00 -11.54
N ALA A 313 -19.71 -5.57 -12.49
CA ALA A 313 -20.50 -4.78 -13.44
C ALA A 313 -21.62 -3.97 -12.76
N GLU A 314 -22.35 -4.55 -11.79
CA GLU A 314 -23.42 -3.82 -11.09
C GLU A 314 -22.87 -2.67 -10.24
N ILE A 315 -21.83 -2.93 -9.46
CA ILE A 315 -21.18 -1.93 -8.60
C ILE A 315 -20.64 -0.79 -9.45
N THR A 316 -20.05 -1.10 -10.61
CA THR A 316 -19.58 -0.09 -11.56
C THR A 316 -20.72 0.82 -12.04
N VAL A 317 -21.89 0.28 -12.39
CA VAL A 317 -23.07 1.09 -12.77
C VAL A 317 -23.58 1.95 -11.61
N ARG A 318 -23.60 1.40 -10.39
CA ARG A 318 -24.01 2.16 -9.19
C ARG A 318 -23.04 3.30 -8.88
N LEU A 319 -21.74 3.04 -8.94
CA LEU A 319 -20.70 4.04 -8.77
C LEU A 319 -20.77 5.11 -9.84
N LYS A 320 -20.99 4.75 -11.11
CA LYS A 320 -21.15 5.70 -12.21
C LYS A 320 -22.19 6.77 -11.89
N SER A 321 -23.35 6.39 -11.35
CA SER A 321 -24.41 7.34 -11.00
C SER A 321 -23.95 8.37 -9.95
N ILE A 322 -23.26 7.90 -8.90
CA ILE A 322 -22.78 8.76 -7.80
C ILE A 322 -21.61 9.65 -8.26
N LEU A 323 -20.65 9.07 -8.99
CA LEU A 323 -19.46 9.76 -9.46
C LEU A 323 -19.81 10.78 -10.55
N GLU A 324 -20.77 10.49 -11.42
CA GLU A 324 -21.26 11.46 -12.41
C GLU A 324 -21.90 12.68 -11.75
N GLU A 325 -22.75 12.48 -10.73
CA GLU A 325 -23.35 13.58 -9.98
C GLU A 325 -22.27 14.45 -9.30
N LYS A 326 -21.24 13.82 -8.73
CA LYS A 326 -20.10 14.53 -8.12
C LYS A 326 -19.24 15.29 -9.14
N LEU A 327 -18.95 14.68 -10.29
CA LEU A 327 -18.24 15.36 -11.37
C LEU A 327 -18.99 16.60 -11.86
N GLN A 328 -20.33 16.54 -11.88
CA GLN A 328 -21.18 17.67 -12.25
C GLN A 328 -21.23 18.73 -11.16
N SER A 329 -21.33 18.34 -9.88
CA SER A 329 -21.35 19.30 -8.76
C SER A 329 -20.05 20.10 -8.65
N ASP A 330 -18.93 19.48 -9.01
CA ASP A 330 -17.59 20.06 -8.86
C ASP A 330 -17.08 20.72 -10.17
N ASP A 331 -17.94 20.86 -11.19
CA ASP A 331 -17.62 21.43 -12.52
C ASP A 331 -16.45 20.73 -13.25
N ASN A 332 -16.24 19.45 -12.94
CA ASN A 332 -15.16 18.63 -13.49
C ASN A 332 -15.62 17.68 -14.61
N TYR A 333 -16.92 17.65 -14.93
CA TYR A 333 -17.48 16.75 -15.95
C TYR A 333 -16.88 16.97 -17.34
N THR A 334 -16.63 18.23 -17.73
CA THR A 334 -16.00 18.57 -19.01
C THR A 334 -14.56 18.07 -19.08
N LEU A 335 -13.77 18.23 -18.00
CA LEU A 335 -12.41 17.68 -17.93
C LEU A 335 -12.43 16.15 -18.09
N PHE A 336 -13.34 15.49 -17.39
CA PHE A 336 -13.51 14.04 -17.45
C PHE A 336 -13.86 13.56 -18.87
N GLN A 337 -14.89 14.14 -19.52
CA GLN A 337 -15.33 13.71 -20.85
C GLN A 337 -14.36 14.14 -21.96
N ASP A 338 -14.02 15.43 -22.02
CA ASP A 338 -13.34 16.01 -23.19
C ASP A 338 -11.84 15.72 -23.20
N LEU A 339 -11.23 15.47 -22.04
CA LEU A 339 -9.81 15.14 -21.92
C LEU A 339 -9.60 13.67 -21.54
N GLU A 340 -10.00 13.27 -20.33
CA GLU A 340 -9.56 11.99 -19.77
C GLU A 340 -10.17 10.78 -20.50
N MET A 341 -11.46 10.80 -20.81
CA MET A 341 -12.12 9.71 -21.56
C MET A 341 -11.68 9.68 -23.03
N ASN A 342 -11.48 10.84 -23.67
CA ASN A 342 -10.94 10.91 -25.03
C ASN A 342 -9.49 10.46 -25.14
N LEU A 343 -8.73 10.51 -24.03
CA LEU A 343 -7.36 10.03 -23.98
C LEU A 343 -7.27 8.50 -23.93
N VAL A 344 -8.28 7.80 -23.39
CA VAL A 344 -8.30 6.34 -23.27
C VAL A 344 -7.99 5.62 -24.60
N PRO A 345 -8.72 5.86 -25.71
CA PRO A 345 -8.44 5.17 -26.98
C PRO A 345 -7.05 5.52 -27.54
N VAL A 346 -6.55 6.73 -27.31
CA VAL A 346 -5.21 7.13 -27.74
C VAL A 346 -4.15 6.33 -26.99
N LEU A 347 -4.31 6.13 -25.69
CA LEU A 347 -3.41 5.30 -24.90
C LEU A 347 -3.47 3.84 -25.37
N MET A 348 -4.66 3.29 -25.60
CA MET A 348 -4.81 1.93 -26.13
C MET A 348 -4.05 1.75 -27.46
N ASP A 349 -4.16 2.71 -28.38
CA ASP A 349 -3.45 2.68 -29.66
C ASP A 349 -1.93 2.71 -29.46
N MET A 350 -1.44 3.55 -28.54
CA MET A 350 -0.02 3.64 -28.20
C MET A 350 0.51 2.34 -27.56
N GLU A 351 -0.26 1.74 -26.65
CA GLU A 351 0.10 0.50 -25.96
C GLU A 351 0.09 -0.68 -26.93
N THR A 352 -0.93 -0.77 -27.78
CA THR A 352 -1.07 -1.82 -28.80
C THR A 352 0.02 -1.72 -29.86
N ALA A 353 0.36 -0.51 -30.32
CA ALA A 353 1.44 -0.31 -31.28
C ALA A 353 2.80 -0.70 -30.69
N GLY A 354 3.05 -0.37 -29.41
CA GLY A 354 4.33 -0.62 -28.73
C GLY A 354 5.52 0.09 -29.38
N ILE A 355 6.73 -0.23 -28.94
CA ILE A 355 7.99 0.34 -29.45
C ILE A 355 9.02 -0.74 -29.79
N LYS A 356 9.69 -0.61 -30.95
CA LYS A 356 10.75 -1.53 -31.38
C LYS A 356 12.06 -1.21 -30.65
N ILE A 357 12.75 -2.25 -30.20
CA ILE A 357 14.08 -2.13 -29.61
C ILE A 357 15.09 -2.98 -30.37
N ASN A 358 16.34 -2.52 -30.42
CA ASN A 358 17.44 -3.30 -30.96
C ASN A 358 17.94 -4.31 -29.91
N VAL A 359 17.38 -5.52 -29.93
CA VAL A 359 17.70 -6.57 -28.94
C VAL A 359 19.20 -6.89 -28.89
N SER A 360 19.88 -6.93 -30.03
CA SER A 360 21.33 -7.22 -30.08
C SER A 360 22.13 -6.11 -29.39
N PHE A 361 21.84 -4.85 -29.70
CA PHE A 361 22.48 -3.70 -29.05
C PHE A 361 22.27 -3.69 -27.53
N PHE A 362 21.06 -4.03 -27.08
CA PHE A 362 20.75 -4.13 -25.66
C PHE A 362 21.53 -5.26 -24.96
N LYS A 363 21.66 -6.42 -25.61
CA LYS A 363 22.45 -7.55 -25.09
C LYS A 363 23.94 -7.22 -25.00
N GLU A 364 24.53 -6.67 -26.06
CA GLU A 364 25.93 -6.21 -26.08
C GLU A 364 26.21 -5.18 -24.98
N MET A 365 25.28 -4.23 -24.79
CA MET A 365 25.40 -3.23 -23.73
C MET A 365 25.28 -3.85 -22.33
N SER A 366 24.43 -4.88 -22.16
CA SER A 366 24.27 -5.61 -20.89
C SER A 366 25.54 -6.40 -20.54
N GLU A 367 26.17 -7.05 -21.52
CA GLU A 367 27.44 -7.76 -21.36
C GLU A 367 28.56 -6.80 -20.95
N ARG A 368 28.71 -5.66 -21.64
CA ARG A 368 29.69 -4.64 -21.27
C ARG A 368 29.49 -4.11 -19.84
N PHE A 369 28.24 -3.93 -19.41
CA PHE A 369 27.94 -3.53 -18.04
C PHE A 369 28.22 -4.64 -17.02
N ALA A 370 28.06 -5.92 -17.40
CA ALA A 370 28.47 -7.04 -16.56
C ALA A 370 29.99 -7.03 -16.32
N ASP A 371 30.78 -6.83 -17.38
CA ASP A 371 32.24 -6.73 -17.28
C ASP A 371 32.67 -5.55 -16.41
N GLU A 372 32.03 -4.40 -16.56
CA GLU A 372 32.30 -3.21 -15.73
C GLU A 372 31.96 -3.47 -14.25
N LEU A 373 30.85 -4.15 -13.96
CA LEU A 373 30.47 -4.51 -12.58
C LEU A 373 31.51 -5.43 -11.93
N VAL A 374 31.99 -6.45 -12.65
CA VAL A 374 33.04 -7.36 -12.17
C VAL A 374 34.34 -6.60 -11.91
N SER A 375 34.72 -5.68 -12.80
CA SER A 375 35.92 -4.86 -12.64
C SER A 375 35.83 -3.95 -11.40
N ILE A 376 34.68 -3.31 -11.18
CA ILE A 376 34.45 -2.45 -10.01
C ILE A 376 34.47 -3.29 -8.72
N GLU A 377 33.84 -4.46 -8.73
CA GLU A 377 33.82 -5.38 -7.59
C GLU A 377 35.22 -5.84 -7.21
N GLN A 378 36.03 -6.29 -8.17
CA GLN A 378 37.43 -6.66 -7.94
C GLN A 378 38.26 -5.49 -7.40
N ARG A 379 38.04 -4.28 -7.90
CA ARG A 379 38.71 -3.07 -7.40
C ARG A 379 38.32 -2.76 -5.95
N ILE A 380 37.03 -2.91 -5.60
CA ILE A 380 36.56 -2.73 -4.22
C ILE A 380 37.23 -3.76 -3.31
N PHE A 381 37.24 -5.04 -3.69
CA PHE A 381 37.86 -6.11 -2.89
C PHE A 381 39.38 -5.90 -2.71
N SER A 382 40.08 -5.42 -3.74
CA SER A 382 41.51 -5.11 -3.61
C SER A 382 41.76 -3.96 -2.62
N LEU A 383 40.86 -2.98 -2.54
CA LEU A 383 40.98 -1.84 -1.63
C LEU A 383 40.59 -2.19 -0.18
N THR A 384 39.65 -3.13 0.02
CA THR A 384 39.18 -3.56 1.35
C THR A 384 39.96 -4.73 1.94
N GLY A 385 40.68 -5.48 1.09
CA GLY A 385 41.45 -6.67 1.46
C GLY A 385 40.59 -7.88 1.85
N GLU A 386 39.29 -7.85 1.56
CA GLU A 386 38.36 -8.95 1.80
C GLU A 386 37.19 -8.92 0.82
N GLU A 387 36.64 -10.09 0.53
CA GLU A 387 35.44 -10.26 -0.29
C GLU A 387 34.18 -10.18 0.57
N PHE A 388 33.15 -9.49 0.07
CA PHE A 388 31.86 -9.34 0.72
C PHE A 388 30.77 -9.05 -0.31
N ASN A 389 29.50 -9.17 0.09
CA ASN A 389 28.38 -8.90 -0.79
C ASN A 389 28.14 -7.39 -0.95
N ILE A 390 28.55 -6.84 -2.11
CA ILE A 390 28.40 -5.42 -2.48
C ILE A 390 26.92 -5.01 -2.63
N ASN A 391 26.00 -5.96 -2.79
CA ASN A 391 24.56 -5.66 -2.82
C ASN A 391 23.95 -5.52 -1.41
N SER A 392 24.67 -5.88 -0.33
CA SER A 392 24.15 -5.83 1.05
C SER A 392 24.49 -4.50 1.74
N PRO A 393 23.51 -3.63 2.02
CA PRO A 393 23.76 -2.35 2.70
C PRO A 393 24.38 -2.52 4.09
N GLN A 394 24.09 -3.63 4.78
CA GLN A 394 24.64 -3.93 6.11
C GLN A 394 26.14 -4.22 6.05
N GLN A 395 26.56 -5.07 5.11
CA GLN A 395 27.97 -5.40 4.94
C GLN A 395 28.76 -4.18 4.46
N ILE A 396 28.24 -3.43 3.48
CA ILE A 396 28.85 -2.16 3.05
C ILE A 396 29.00 -1.19 4.24
N GLY A 397 27.96 -1.04 5.06
CA GLY A 397 27.99 -0.18 6.23
C GLY A 397 29.08 -0.58 7.22
N TYR A 398 29.23 -1.88 7.48
CA TYR A 398 30.31 -2.39 8.35
C TYR A 398 31.70 -2.06 7.81
N ILE A 399 31.94 -2.31 6.52
CA ILE A 399 33.23 -2.04 5.88
C ILE A 399 33.58 -0.54 5.93
N LEU A 400 32.65 0.33 5.56
CA LEU A 400 32.89 1.77 5.48
C LEU A 400 33.10 2.41 6.87
N PHE A 401 32.29 2.05 7.86
CA PHE A 401 32.24 2.78 9.14
C PHE A 401 32.93 2.09 10.31
N GLU A 402 33.08 0.76 10.29
CA GLU A 402 33.79 0.03 11.36
C GLU A 402 35.22 -0.30 10.94
N LYS A 403 35.41 -0.85 9.72
CA LYS A 403 36.75 -1.28 9.27
C LYS A 403 37.60 -0.12 8.76
N LEU A 404 37.06 0.67 7.83
CA LEU A 404 37.75 1.83 7.25
C LEU A 404 37.63 3.09 8.10
N ASN A 405 36.77 3.06 9.13
CA ASN A 405 36.53 4.13 10.09
C ASN A 405 36.27 5.51 9.43
N LEU A 406 35.51 5.52 8.33
CA LEU A 406 35.15 6.75 7.63
C LEU A 406 34.16 7.60 8.46
N PRO A 407 34.23 8.94 8.39
CA PRO A 407 33.33 9.84 9.12
C PRO A 407 31.90 9.79 8.56
N GLY A 408 30.90 10.22 9.34
CA GLY A 408 29.50 10.30 8.86
C GLY A 408 28.60 9.14 9.28
N LYS A 409 28.70 8.68 10.55
CA LYS A 409 27.85 7.65 11.16
C LYS A 409 26.38 8.08 11.28
N LYS A 410 25.66 8.24 10.16
CA LYS A 410 24.22 8.49 10.14
C LYS A 410 23.50 7.13 10.20
N LYS A 411 22.87 6.83 11.34
CA LYS A 411 22.08 5.60 11.50
C LYS A 411 20.77 5.71 10.71
N THR A 412 20.32 4.60 10.13
CA THR A 412 19.02 4.53 9.46
C THR A 412 17.88 4.86 10.42
N LYS A 413 16.70 5.26 9.91
CA LYS A 413 15.51 5.58 10.74
C LYS A 413 15.10 4.46 11.71
N LYS A 414 15.45 3.21 11.41
CA LYS A 414 15.22 2.03 12.26
C LYS A 414 16.30 1.81 13.34
N LYS A 415 17.31 2.69 13.45
CA LYS A 415 18.43 2.69 14.41
C LYS A 415 19.32 1.43 14.42
N THR A 416 19.12 0.46 13.53
CA THR A 416 19.81 -0.84 13.52
C THR A 416 20.98 -0.96 12.54
N GLY A 417 21.21 0.03 11.65
CA GLY A 417 22.31 -0.01 10.68
C GLY A 417 22.76 1.35 10.19
N TYR A 418 23.94 1.41 9.57
CA TYR A 418 24.49 2.62 8.94
C TYR A 418 23.77 2.92 7.61
N SER A 419 23.45 4.19 7.33
CA SER A 419 22.91 4.59 6.02
C SER A 419 24.04 4.53 4.98
N THR A 420 23.72 3.93 3.84
CA THR A 420 24.60 3.91 2.66
C THR A 420 23.89 4.57 1.48
N ASP A 421 23.00 5.53 1.73
CA ASP A 421 22.23 6.19 0.68
C ASP A 421 23.11 7.08 -0.20
N VAL A 422 22.58 7.50 -1.36
CA VAL A 422 23.34 8.27 -2.37
C VAL A 422 24.01 9.50 -1.77
N GLU A 423 23.30 10.26 -0.93
CA GLU A 423 23.84 11.45 -0.26
C GLU A 423 25.06 11.14 0.61
N VAL A 424 24.96 10.10 1.45
CA VAL A 424 26.03 9.69 2.38
C VAL A 424 27.25 9.21 1.60
N LEU A 425 27.05 8.37 0.58
CA LEU A 425 28.16 7.88 -0.23
C LEU A 425 28.82 9.00 -1.06
N THR A 426 28.06 10.01 -1.48
CA THR A 426 28.60 11.15 -2.24
C THR A 426 29.48 12.04 -1.37
N GLU A 427 29.11 12.25 -0.12
CA GLU A 427 29.95 12.98 0.84
C GLU A 427 31.25 12.21 1.13
N LEU A 428 31.14 10.90 1.36
CA LEU A 428 32.27 10.00 1.60
C LEU A 428 33.20 9.86 0.40
N ALA A 429 32.68 9.97 -0.82
CA ALA A 429 33.47 9.89 -2.06
C ALA A 429 34.53 10.97 -2.18
N ARG A 430 34.42 12.08 -1.44
CA ARG A 430 35.45 13.13 -1.38
C ARG A 430 36.70 12.69 -0.60
N GLN A 431 36.59 11.66 0.24
CA GLN A 431 37.65 11.23 1.14
C GLN A 431 38.23 9.87 0.75
N HIS A 432 37.44 9.01 0.11
CA HIS A 432 37.85 7.66 -0.24
C HIS A 432 37.29 7.22 -1.61
N GLU A 433 38.04 6.39 -2.33
CA GLU A 433 37.68 5.89 -3.67
C GLU A 433 36.47 4.94 -3.63
N ILE A 434 36.41 4.04 -2.63
CA ILE A 434 35.36 3.01 -2.47
C ILE A 434 33.93 3.59 -2.58
N PRO A 435 33.52 4.64 -1.84
CA PRO A 435 32.18 5.23 -2.01
C PRO A 435 31.83 5.63 -3.45
N SER A 436 32.80 6.19 -4.19
CA SER A 436 32.60 6.54 -5.61
C SER A 436 32.39 5.29 -6.48
N LEU A 437 33.18 4.24 -6.24
CA LEU A 437 33.02 2.94 -6.91
C LEU A 437 31.67 2.29 -6.59
N LEU A 438 31.21 2.36 -5.33
CA LEU A 438 29.90 1.84 -4.91
C LEU A 438 28.73 2.59 -5.57
N LEU A 439 28.83 3.93 -5.69
CA LEU A 439 27.84 4.73 -6.41
C LEU A 439 27.78 4.32 -7.89
N ARG A 440 28.94 4.12 -8.53
CA ARG A 440 29.02 3.64 -9.92
C ARG A 440 28.43 2.24 -10.05
N PHE A 441 28.82 1.31 -9.18
CA PHE A 441 28.32 -0.07 -9.17
C PHE A 441 26.79 -0.11 -9.09
N ARG A 442 26.20 0.63 -8.13
CA ARG A 442 24.73 0.69 -7.98
C ARG A 442 24.04 1.30 -9.19
N THR A 443 24.66 2.31 -9.80
CA THR A 443 24.12 2.94 -11.01
C THR A 443 24.09 1.96 -12.17
N ILE A 444 25.21 1.29 -12.45
CA ILE A 444 25.33 0.33 -13.55
C ILE A 444 24.46 -0.90 -13.30
N SER A 445 24.46 -1.44 -12.07
CA SER A 445 23.63 -2.58 -11.68
C SER A 445 22.13 -2.28 -11.86
N LYS A 446 21.68 -1.09 -11.45
CA LYS A 446 20.30 -0.63 -11.71
C LYS A 446 20.03 -0.49 -13.20
N LEU A 447 20.94 0.13 -13.95
CA LEU A 447 20.75 0.33 -15.39
C LEU A 447 20.62 -1.01 -16.14
N LYS A 448 21.48 -1.98 -15.80
CA LYS A 448 21.49 -3.32 -16.37
C LYS A 448 20.21 -4.08 -16.04
N SER A 449 19.90 -4.23 -14.75
CA SER A 449 18.75 -5.02 -14.28
C SER A 449 17.40 -4.41 -14.68
N THR A 450 17.24 -3.09 -14.51
CA THR A 450 15.94 -2.42 -14.66
C THR A 450 15.60 -2.05 -16.09
N TYR A 451 16.60 -1.76 -16.93
CA TYR A 451 16.35 -1.37 -18.32
C TYR A 451 16.87 -2.41 -19.29
N LEU A 452 18.15 -2.82 -19.23
CA LEU A 452 18.69 -3.67 -20.29
C LEU A 452 18.07 -5.07 -20.29
N ASP A 453 18.19 -5.79 -19.17
CA ASP A 453 17.71 -7.16 -19.06
C ASP A 453 16.18 -7.22 -19.05
N ALA A 454 15.54 -6.33 -18.29
CA ALA A 454 14.09 -6.26 -18.21
C ALA A 454 13.44 -5.92 -19.57
N LEU A 455 13.93 -4.91 -20.30
CA LEU A 455 13.33 -4.56 -21.60
C LEU A 455 13.45 -5.70 -22.61
N VAL A 456 14.58 -6.41 -22.63
CA VAL A 456 14.76 -7.59 -23.50
C VAL A 456 13.78 -8.70 -23.12
N SER A 457 13.54 -8.93 -21.83
CA SER A 457 12.57 -9.94 -21.37
C SER A 457 11.11 -9.57 -21.65
N LEU A 458 10.81 -8.28 -21.77
CA LEU A 458 9.47 -7.74 -22.02
C LEU A 458 9.15 -7.59 -23.51
N VAL A 459 10.06 -8.00 -24.41
CA VAL A 459 9.76 -8.02 -25.84
C VAL A 459 8.70 -9.07 -26.12
N ASN A 460 7.55 -8.63 -26.62
CA ASN A 460 6.47 -9.53 -26.97
C ASN A 460 6.91 -10.44 -28.15
N PRO A 461 6.79 -11.77 -28.04
CA PRO A 461 7.24 -12.69 -29.08
C PRO A 461 6.56 -12.53 -30.43
N SER A 462 5.29 -12.10 -30.45
CA SER A 462 4.46 -11.97 -31.64
C SER A 462 4.74 -10.66 -32.38
N THR A 463 4.79 -9.54 -31.67
CA THR A 463 5.01 -8.21 -32.28
C THR A 463 6.49 -7.86 -32.43
N LYS A 464 7.37 -8.52 -31.67
CA LYS A 464 8.80 -8.16 -31.51
C LYS A 464 9.01 -6.73 -30.97
N ARG A 465 8.01 -6.18 -30.28
CA ARG A 465 8.01 -4.84 -29.69
C ARG A 465 7.82 -4.92 -28.19
N VAL A 466 8.21 -3.86 -27.49
CA VAL A 466 7.93 -3.65 -26.07
C VAL A 466 6.67 -2.83 -25.95
N HIS A 467 5.76 -3.27 -25.10
CA HIS A 467 4.47 -2.63 -24.86
C HIS A 467 4.45 -2.18 -23.40
N THR A 468 4.41 -0.87 -23.17
CA THR A 468 4.29 -0.31 -21.81
C THR A 468 2.83 -0.07 -21.51
N SER A 469 2.43 -0.14 -20.25
CA SER A 469 1.10 0.30 -19.83
C SER A 469 1.15 1.73 -19.28
N TYR A 470 0.37 2.63 -19.86
CA TYR A 470 0.17 3.98 -19.37
C TYR A 470 -0.99 4.01 -18.37
N ASN A 471 -0.78 4.71 -17.25
CA ASN A 471 -1.78 4.83 -16.18
C ASN A 471 -2.10 6.31 -15.95
N GLN A 472 -3.39 6.66 -16.10
CA GLN A 472 -3.92 8.01 -15.88
C GLN A 472 -4.05 8.34 -14.38
N THR A 473 -4.40 7.35 -13.56
CA THR A 473 -4.95 7.57 -12.21
C THR A 473 -3.94 7.37 -11.07
N VAL A 474 -2.63 7.49 -11.36
CA VAL A 474 -1.56 7.17 -10.38
C VAL A 474 -0.92 8.43 -9.80
N THR A 475 -0.61 9.45 -10.61
CA THR A 475 0.13 10.62 -10.11
C THR A 475 -0.85 11.69 -9.64
N ALA A 476 -0.65 12.30 -8.47
CA ALA A 476 -1.53 13.39 -8.02
C ALA A 476 -1.46 14.66 -8.92
N THR A 477 -0.46 14.73 -9.80
CA THR A 477 -0.20 15.91 -10.66
C THR A 477 -0.95 15.90 -12.00
N GLY A 478 -1.74 14.88 -12.31
CA GLY A 478 -2.37 14.72 -13.63
C GLY A 478 -1.46 14.16 -14.72
N ARG A 479 -0.21 13.81 -14.41
CA ARG A 479 0.72 13.24 -15.39
C ARG A 479 0.46 11.74 -15.54
N LEU A 480 0.54 11.26 -16.78
CA LEU A 480 0.62 9.83 -17.05
C LEU A 480 1.82 9.23 -16.32
N SER A 481 1.67 7.99 -15.86
CA SER A 481 2.77 7.14 -15.42
C SER A 481 2.87 5.92 -16.34
N SER A 482 4.03 5.27 -16.37
CA SER A 482 4.26 4.08 -17.21
C SER A 482 4.75 2.91 -16.36
N SER A 483 4.26 1.71 -16.67
CA SER A 483 4.63 0.45 -16.01
C SER A 483 4.89 -0.66 -17.04
N ASN A 484 5.67 -1.66 -16.64
CA ASN A 484 5.95 -2.89 -17.40
C ASN A 484 6.32 -2.66 -18.88
N PRO A 485 7.37 -1.89 -19.22
CA PRO A 485 8.38 -1.27 -18.35
C PRO A 485 8.01 0.16 -17.94
N ASN A 486 8.63 0.70 -16.88
CA ASN A 486 8.52 2.13 -16.56
C ASN A 486 9.54 2.94 -17.37
N LEU A 487 9.07 3.57 -18.45
CA LEU A 487 9.91 4.34 -19.37
C LEU A 487 10.35 5.70 -18.79
N GLN A 488 9.62 6.25 -17.81
CA GLN A 488 9.91 7.56 -17.22
C GLN A 488 11.17 7.54 -16.35
N ASN A 489 11.52 6.37 -15.81
CA ASN A 489 12.69 6.22 -14.98
C ASN A 489 14.00 6.16 -15.78
N ILE A 490 13.99 6.11 -17.12
CA ILE A 490 15.21 6.07 -17.93
C ILE A 490 16.01 7.36 -17.74
N PRO A 491 17.27 7.33 -17.27
CA PRO A 491 18.02 8.55 -16.97
C PRO A 491 18.19 9.48 -18.18
N ILE A 492 17.85 10.76 -18.01
CA ILE A 492 17.82 11.73 -19.13
C ILE A 492 19.19 12.35 -19.39
N ARG A 493 19.89 12.78 -18.33
CA ARG A 493 21.10 13.61 -18.39
C ARG A 493 22.42 12.84 -18.40
N THR A 494 22.39 11.51 -18.39
CA THR A 494 23.59 10.68 -18.42
C THR A 494 23.86 10.15 -19.82
N GLU A 495 25.14 9.92 -20.15
CA GLU A 495 25.51 9.35 -21.45
C GLU A 495 24.98 7.92 -21.57
N GLU A 496 25.02 7.11 -20.50
CA GLU A 496 24.46 5.76 -20.50
C GLU A 496 22.96 5.76 -20.76
N GLY A 497 22.23 6.72 -20.17
CA GLY A 497 20.81 6.88 -20.44
C GLY A 497 20.53 7.30 -21.89
N ARG A 498 21.40 8.13 -22.47
CA ARG A 498 21.35 8.47 -23.91
C ARG A 498 21.62 7.24 -24.78
N GLN A 499 22.56 6.38 -24.40
CA GLN A 499 22.86 5.13 -25.12
C GLN A 499 21.68 4.15 -25.06
N ILE A 500 21.04 3.99 -23.89
CA ILE A 500 19.81 3.18 -23.75
C ILE A 500 18.73 3.69 -24.71
N ARG A 501 18.53 5.02 -24.77
CA ARG A 501 17.55 5.62 -25.70
C ARG A 501 17.86 5.36 -27.18
N LYS A 502 19.14 5.29 -27.58
CA LYS A 502 19.53 4.93 -28.96
C LYS A 502 19.10 3.52 -29.34
N GLY A 503 18.92 2.63 -28.37
CA GLY A 503 18.44 1.28 -28.62
C GLY A 503 16.97 1.20 -29.00
N PHE A 504 16.17 2.26 -28.78
CA PHE A 504 14.80 2.36 -29.28
C PHE A 504 14.85 2.86 -30.72
N ILE A 505 14.36 2.05 -31.65
CA ILE A 505 14.57 2.25 -33.09
C ILE A 505 13.23 2.37 -33.83
N ALA A 506 13.27 3.06 -34.97
CA ALA A 506 12.20 3.00 -35.96
C ALA A 506 12.21 1.64 -36.69
N GLU A 507 11.17 1.37 -37.48
CA GLU A 507 11.05 0.12 -38.24
C GLU A 507 12.22 -0.12 -39.20
#